data_AF-A0A2J8UPT8-F1
#
_entry.id   AF-A0A2J8UPT8-F1
#
_cell.length_a   1.000
_cell.length_b   1.000
_cell.length_c   1.000
_cell.angle_alpha   90.00
_cell.angle_beta   90.00
_cell.angle_gamma   90.00
#
_symmetry.space_group_name_H-M   'P 1'
#
loop_
_entity.id
_entity.type
_entity.pdbx_description
1 polymer ?
#
loop_
_entity_poly.entity_id
_entity_poly.type
_entity_poly.pdbx_seq_one_letter_code
_entity_poly.pdbx_strand_id
1 'polypeptide(L)'
;MALSSEPAEMPRQFPKLNISEVDEQVRLLAEKVFAKVLREEDSKDALSLFTVPEDCPIGQKEAKERELQKELAEQKSVETAKRKKSFKMIRSQSLSLQMPPQQDWKGPPAASPVMSPTTPVVTGATSLPTPAPYAMPEFQRVTISGDYCAGITLEDYEQAAKSLAKALMIREKYARLAYHRFPRITSQYLGHPRADTAPPEEGLPGGHPLRV
;
A
#
# COMPACT_ATOMS: atom_id res chain seq x y z
N MET A 1 -44.42 28.70 52.46
CA MET A 1 -43.30 27.83 52.90
C MET A 1 -43.15 26.73 51.87
N ALA A 2 -42.18 26.84 50.97
CA ALA A 2 -41.92 25.84 49.94
C ALA A 2 -40.84 24.88 50.46
N LEU A 3 -41.18 23.60 50.59
CA LEU A 3 -40.26 22.54 50.99
C LEU A 3 -39.40 22.17 49.77
N SER A 4 -38.08 22.33 49.90
CA SER A 4 -37.08 21.83 48.95
C SER A 4 -37.07 20.31 49.00
N SER A 5 -37.54 19.65 47.93
CA SER A 5 -37.40 18.21 47.76
C SER A 5 -35.99 17.88 47.27
N GLU A 6 -35.11 17.44 48.17
CA GLU A 6 -33.87 16.78 47.77
C GLU A 6 -34.24 15.46 47.07
N PRO A 7 -33.73 15.18 45.85
CA PRO A 7 -34.01 13.93 45.17
C PRO A 7 -33.41 12.76 45.95
N ALA A 8 -34.25 11.80 46.31
CA ALA A 8 -33.82 10.59 47.02
C ALA A 8 -32.70 9.87 46.26
N GLU A 9 -31.53 9.74 46.90
CA GLU A 9 -30.37 9.08 46.30
C GLU A 9 -30.66 7.58 46.15
N MET A 10 -30.67 7.10 44.89
CA MET A 10 -30.83 5.69 44.58
C MET A 10 -29.67 4.88 45.19
N PRO A 11 -29.92 3.70 45.78
CA PRO A 11 -28.89 2.91 46.42
C PRO A 11 -27.84 2.49 45.38
N ARG A 12 -26.63 3.04 45.51
CA ARG A 12 -25.51 2.73 44.62
C ARG A 12 -25.04 1.31 44.90
N GLN A 13 -24.93 0.52 43.84
CA GLN A 13 -24.51 -0.87 43.90
C GLN A 13 -22.99 -1.02 44.17
N PHE A 14 -22.24 0.06 44.06
CA PHE A 14 -20.80 0.12 44.31
C PHE A 14 -20.44 1.29 45.25
N PRO A 15 -19.45 1.10 46.14
CA PRO A 15 -18.95 2.17 47.00
C PRO A 15 -18.52 3.40 46.19
N LYS A 16 -18.92 4.60 46.62
CA LYS A 16 -18.37 5.85 46.07
C LYS A 16 -16.88 5.88 46.38
N LEU A 17 -16.05 5.80 45.35
CA LEU A 17 -14.62 6.00 45.48
C LEU A 17 -14.38 7.49 45.75
N ASN A 18 -13.75 7.79 46.89
CA ASN A 18 -13.30 9.14 47.20
C ASN A 18 -11.97 9.35 46.48
N ILE A 19 -11.89 10.40 45.67
CA ILE A 19 -10.69 10.74 44.90
C ILE A 19 -9.54 10.95 45.89
N SER A 20 -8.52 10.11 45.81
CA SER A 20 -7.32 10.19 46.64
C SER A 20 -6.39 11.28 46.11
N GLU A 21 -5.52 11.82 46.96
CA GLU A 21 -4.45 12.75 46.54
C GLU A 21 -3.57 12.16 45.44
N VAL A 22 -3.39 10.83 45.44
CA VAL A 22 -2.68 10.10 44.39
C VAL A 22 -3.43 10.17 43.05
N ASP A 23 -4.77 10.12 43.07
CA ASP A 23 -5.58 10.20 41.85
C ASP A 23 -5.51 11.60 41.21
N GLU A 24 -5.37 12.65 42.04
CA GLU A 24 -5.11 14.01 41.58
C GLU A 24 -3.74 14.15 40.91
N GLN A 25 -2.70 13.51 41.46
CA GLN A 25 -1.38 13.49 40.83
C GLN A 25 -1.40 12.77 39.47
N VAL A 26 -2.14 11.66 39.37
CA VAL A 26 -2.33 10.94 38.11
C VAL A 26 -3.10 11.79 37.10
N ARG A 27 -4.12 12.52 37.53
CA ARG A 27 -4.89 13.46 36.70
C ARG A 27 -3.98 14.55 36.11
N LEU A 28 -3.16 15.19 36.96
CA LEU A 28 -2.21 16.23 36.52
C LEU A 28 -1.15 15.68 35.57
N LEU A 29 -0.67 14.45 35.80
CA LEU A 29 0.27 13.79 34.90
C LEU A 29 -0.36 13.54 33.53
N ALA A 30 -1.58 13.00 33.51
CA ALA A 30 -2.32 12.76 32.28
C ALA A 30 -2.54 14.08 31.50
N GLU A 31 -3.00 15.13 32.17
CA GLU A 31 -3.22 16.44 31.56
C GLU A 31 -1.93 17.03 30.95
N LYS A 32 -0.80 16.91 31.66
CA LYS A 32 0.51 17.36 31.17
C LYS A 32 1.01 16.56 29.97
N VAL A 33 0.71 15.27 29.90
CA VAL A 33 1.06 14.41 28.75
C VAL A 33 0.21 14.79 27.54
N PHE A 34 -1.11 14.92 27.70
CA PHE A 34 -2.01 15.32 26.62
C PHE A 34 -1.66 16.70 26.07
N ALA A 35 -1.42 17.69 26.95
CA ALA A 35 -1.05 19.03 26.52
C ALA A 35 0.28 19.08 25.74
N LYS A 36 1.22 18.17 26.03
CA LYS A 36 2.47 18.07 25.27
C LYS A 36 2.26 17.50 23.86
N VAL A 37 1.46 16.43 23.74
CA VAL A 37 1.19 15.78 22.45
C VAL A 37 0.44 16.72 21.49
N LEU A 38 -0.60 17.39 21.99
CA LEU A 38 -1.39 18.35 21.19
C LEU A 38 -0.59 19.59 20.76
N ARG A 39 0.46 19.96 21.49
CA ARG A 39 1.34 21.10 21.16
C ARG A 39 2.41 20.75 20.14
N GLU A 40 2.72 19.47 19.96
CA GLU A 40 3.74 18.98 19.03
C GLU A 40 3.18 18.80 17.60
N GLU A 41 1.86 18.57 17.47
CA GLU A 41 1.15 18.44 16.19
C GLU A 41 1.03 19.74 15.37
N ASP A 42 1.35 20.90 15.94
CA ASP A 42 1.46 22.17 15.18
C ASP A 42 2.76 22.28 14.38
N SER A 43 3.70 21.33 14.51
CA SER A 43 4.88 21.25 13.66
C SER A 43 4.50 20.67 12.29
N LYS A 44 4.25 21.54 11.32
CA LYS A 44 4.00 21.21 9.90
C LYS A 44 5.02 20.23 9.29
N ASP A 45 6.19 20.07 9.91
CA ASP A 45 7.22 19.12 9.49
C ASP A 45 6.91 17.66 9.80
N ALA A 46 6.11 17.34 10.83
CA ALA A 46 5.78 15.95 11.17
C ALA A 46 4.86 15.29 10.14
N LEU A 47 3.98 16.07 9.50
CA LEU A 47 3.11 15.60 8.40
C LEU A 47 3.81 15.66 7.03
N SER A 48 4.87 16.46 6.91
CA SER A 48 5.68 16.57 5.69
C SER A 48 6.45 15.29 5.37
N LEU A 49 6.93 14.58 6.41
CA LEU A 49 7.67 13.32 6.27
C LEU A 49 6.87 12.17 5.62
N PHE A 50 5.54 12.25 5.65
CA PHE A 50 4.64 11.25 5.04
C PHE A 50 3.88 11.78 3.82
N THR A 51 4.01 13.07 3.50
CA THR A 51 3.35 13.66 2.34
C THR A 51 4.24 13.46 1.12
N VAL A 52 3.77 12.63 0.19
CA VAL A 52 4.41 12.51 -1.13
C VAL A 52 4.27 13.87 -1.83
N PRO A 53 5.36 14.46 -2.37
CA PRO A 53 5.25 15.65 -3.21
C PRO A 53 4.19 15.42 -4.29
N GLU A 54 3.15 16.26 -4.32
CA GLU A 54 2.03 16.12 -5.26
C GLU A 54 2.50 16.14 -6.73
N ASP A 55 3.67 16.72 -6.96
CA ASP A 55 4.35 16.74 -8.25
C ASP A 55 5.12 15.45 -8.51
N CYS A 56 4.50 14.57 -9.31
CA CYS A 56 5.21 13.43 -9.89
C CYS A 56 6.33 13.96 -10.82
N PRO A 57 7.62 13.67 -10.54
CA PRO A 57 8.75 14.24 -11.28
C PRO A 57 8.78 13.84 -12.77
N ILE A 58 8.05 12.78 -13.13
CA ILE A 58 7.91 12.29 -14.50
C ILE A 58 6.87 13.13 -15.26
N GLY A 59 5.76 13.50 -14.61
CA GLY A 59 4.68 14.27 -15.24
C GLY A 59 5.11 15.66 -15.67
N GLN A 60 5.94 16.34 -14.87
CA GLN A 60 6.47 17.66 -15.22
C GLN A 60 7.43 17.62 -16.42
N LYS A 61 8.22 16.54 -16.55
CA LYS A 61 9.13 16.35 -17.70
C LYS A 61 8.34 16.05 -18.97
N GLU A 62 7.34 15.17 -18.89
CA GLU A 62 6.48 14.83 -20.03
C GLU A 62 5.65 16.02 -20.51
N ALA A 63 5.13 16.84 -19.60
CA ALA A 63 4.38 18.05 -19.96
C ALA A 63 5.23 19.05 -20.75
N LYS A 64 6.47 19.30 -20.30
CA LYS A 64 7.43 20.16 -20.99
C LYS A 64 7.84 19.60 -22.37
N GLU A 65 8.07 18.30 -22.45
CA GLU A 65 8.41 17.64 -23.72
C GLU A 65 7.26 17.72 -24.74
N ARG A 66 6.01 17.49 -24.30
CA ARG A 66 4.83 17.61 -25.16
C ARG A 66 4.63 19.03 -25.69
N GLU A 67 4.84 20.04 -24.85
CA GLU A 67 4.75 21.44 -25.27
C GLU A 67 5.79 21.77 -26.35
N LEU A 68 7.04 21.35 -26.15
CA LEU A 68 8.11 21.53 -27.14
C LEU A 68 7.84 20.78 -28.46
N GLN A 69 7.32 19.55 -28.40
CA GLN A 69 6.94 18.81 -29.60
C GLN A 69 5.83 19.51 -30.39
N LYS A 70 4.84 20.09 -29.68
CA LYS A 70 3.76 20.87 -30.30
C LYS A 70 4.29 22.12 -31.01
N GLU A 71 5.22 22.84 -30.39
CA GLU A 71 5.85 24.01 -30.99
C GLU A 71 6.65 23.65 -32.26
N LEU A 72 7.45 22.57 -32.21
CA LEU A 72 8.19 22.09 -33.39
C LEU A 72 7.26 21.66 -34.53
N ALA A 73 6.13 21.03 -34.21
CA ALA A 73 5.13 20.65 -35.21
C ALA A 73 4.46 21.89 -35.84
N GLU A 74 4.18 22.92 -35.05
CA GLU A 74 3.64 24.19 -35.52
C GLU A 74 4.64 24.91 -36.43
N GLN A 75 5.92 24.99 -36.05
CA GLN A 75 6.97 25.59 -36.88
C GLN A 75 7.10 24.88 -38.24
N LYS A 76 7.13 23.53 -38.24
CA LYS A 76 7.15 22.73 -39.48
C LYS A 76 5.90 22.95 -40.33
N SER A 77 4.72 23.08 -39.73
CA SER A 77 3.48 23.39 -40.43
C SER A 77 3.54 24.77 -41.12
N VAL A 78 4.02 25.79 -40.42
CA VAL A 78 4.19 27.14 -40.96
C VAL A 78 5.22 27.15 -42.10
N GLU A 79 6.34 26.44 -41.95
CA GLU A 79 7.37 26.34 -42.99
C GLU A 79 6.84 25.61 -44.24
N THR A 80 6.15 24.48 -44.07
CA THR A 80 5.55 23.74 -45.19
C THR A 80 4.48 24.55 -45.91
N ALA A 81 3.67 25.33 -45.19
CA ALA A 81 2.71 26.26 -45.78
C ALA A 81 3.39 27.37 -46.60
N LYS A 82 4.46 27.98 -46.06
CA LYS A 82 5.28 28.98 -46.77
C LYS A 82 5.94 28.40 -48.02
N ARG A 83 6.53 27.20 -47.93
CA ARG A 83 7.16 26.50 -49.05
C ARG A 83 6.15 26.16 -50.14
N LYS A 84 4.95 25.66 -49.79
CA LYS A 84 3.86 25.41 -50.73
C LYS A 84 3.37 26.69 -51.40
N LYS A 85 3.27 27.79 -50.67
CA LYS A 85 2.90 29.11 -51.22
C LYS A 85 3.98 29.62 -52.20
N SER A 86 5.26 29.49 -51.85
CA SER A 86 6.39 29.84 -52.72
C SER A 86 6.39 29.03 -54.02
N PHE A 87 6.24 27.70 -53.93
CA PHE A 87 6.18 26.84 -55.11
C PHE A 87 5.02 27.19 -56.05
N LYS A 88 3.85 27.56 -55.48
CA LYS A 88 2.70 28.05 -56.26
C LYS A 88 3.00 29.39 -56.96
N MET A 89 3.72 30.32 -56.31
CA MET A 89 4.11 31.60 -56.92
C MET A 89 5.14 31.44 -58.05
N ILE A 90 6.09 30.52 -57.90
CA ILE A 90 7.09 30.21 -58.95
C ILE A 90 6.39 29.65 -60.19
N ARG A 91 5.42 28.73 -60.02
CA ARG A 91 4.65 28.15 -61.14
C ARG A 91 3.81 29.20 -61.90
N SER A 92 3.35 30.25 -61.23
CA SER A 92 2.61 31.33 -61.90
C SER A 92 3.50 32.36 -62.62
N GLN A 93 4.81 32.37 -62.38
CA GLN A 93 5.76 33.30 -63.05
C GLN A 93 6.46 32.69 -64.27
N SER A 94 6.41 31.37 -64.47
CA SER A 94 6.92 30.74 -65.68
C SER A 94 5.97 30.94 -66.87
N LEU A 95 6.27 31.92 -67.72
CA LEU A 95 5.76 32.01 -69.09
C LEU A 95 6.26 30.80 -69.90
N SER A 96 5.30 30.09 -70.49
CA SER A 96 5.37 29.25 -71.70
C SER A 96 6.62 28.37 -71.94
N LEU A 97 6.42 27.04 -71.99
CA LEU A 97 6.85 26.17 -73.09
C LEU A 97 6.19 24.77 -72.93
N GLN A 98 5.44 24.39 -73.96
CA GLN A 98 4.93 23.06 -74.36
C GLN A 98 4.98 21.88 -73.36
N MET A 99 3.82 21.26 -73.12
CA MET A 99 3.73 19.85 -72.68
C MET A 99 3.14 18.99 -73.81
N PRO A 100 3.76 17.85 -74.19
CA PRO A 100 3.17 16.88 -75.12
C PRO A 100 2.03 16.06 -74.48
N PRO A 101 1.12 15.48 -75.29
CA PRO A 101 -0.08 14.83 -74.78
C PRO A 101 0.20 13.42 -74.21
N GLN A 102 -0.68 13.07 -73.28
CA GLN A 102 -0.82 11.80 -72.58
C GLN A 102 -1.03 10.59 -73.53
N GLN A 103 -0.28 9.50 -73.30
CA GLN A 103 -0.59 8.12 -73.73
C GLN A 103 -0.17 7.18 -72.59
N ASP A 104 -1.13 6.64 -71.85
CA ASP A 104 -1.69 5.29 -72.03
C ASP A 104 -0.74 4.17 -71.61
N TRP A 105 -0.81 3.78 -70.33
CA TRP A 105 -0.55 2.40 -69.92
C TRP A 105 -1.68 1.95 -68.99
N LYS A 106 -2.50 1.04 -69.52
CA LYS A 106 -3.59 0.35 -68.83
C LYS A 106 -3.03 -0.69 -67.86
N GLY A 107 -3.59 -0.71 -66.65
CA GLY A 107 -3.51 -1.84 -65.72
C GLY A 107 -4.54 -1.65 -64.59
N PRO A 108 -5.58 -2.51 -64.46
CA PRO A 108 -6.62 -2.39 -63.43
C PRO A 108 -6.55 -3.56 -62.40
N PRO A 109 -7.45 -3.64 -61.40
CA PRO A 109 -7.80 -2.63 -60.39
C PRO A 109 -7.80 -3.23 -58.96
N ALA A 110 -8.25 -2.43 -58.00
CA ALA A 110 -8.83 -2.81 -56.71
C ALA A 110 -7.89 -3.02 -55.51
N ALA A 111 -8.04 -2.15 -54.51
CA ALA A 111 -8.48 -2.56 -53.18
C ALA A 111 -8.85 -1.35 -52.32
N SER A 112 -10.10 -1.32 -51.88
CA SER A 112 -10.55 -0.80 -50.58
C SER A 112 -11.58 -1.83 -50.08
N PRO A 113 -11.90 -1.99 -48.77
CA PRO A 113 -11.47 -1.25 -47.57
C PRO A 113 -11.05 -2.15 -46.37
N VAL A 114 -10.66 -1.50 -45.26
CA VAL A 114 -10.80 -1.85 -43.81
C VAL A 114 -11.07 -3.31 -43.40
N MET A 115 -10.27 -3.87 -42.47
CA MET A 115 -10.74 -4.52 -41.21
C MET A 115 -9.60 -5.05 -40.31
N SER A 116 -9.90 -5.07 -39.00
CA SER A 116 -9.10 -5.37 -37.79
C SER A 116 -8.43 -6.76 -37.72
N PRO A 117 -7.47 -7.00 -36.80
CA PRO A 117 -6.71 -8.26 -36.75
C PRO A 117 -7.53 -9.46 -36.25
N THR A 118 -7.37 -10.57 -36.97
CA THR A 118 -7.98 -11.88 -36.74
C THR A 118 -7.27 -12.65 -35.62
N THR A 119 -8.08 -13.18 -34.70
CA THR A 119 -7.75 -14.22 -33.72
C THR A 119 -7.40 -15.55 -34.40
N PRO A 120 -6.35 -16.29 -33.99
CA PRO A 120 -6.10 -17.61 -34.54
C PRO A 120 -7.01 -18.66 -33.89
N VAL A 121 -8.04 -19.09 -34.61
CA VAL A 121 -8.71 -20.38 -34.41
C VAL A 121 -7.95 -21.43 -35.21
N VAL A 122 -7.38 -22.43 -34.55
CA VAL A 122 -6.95 -23.68 -35.19
C VAL A 122 -7.96 -24.75 -34.81
N THR A 123 -8.67 -25.26 -35.81
CA THR A 123 -9.58 -26.42 -35.70
C THR A 123 -8.90 -27.63 -36.33
N GLY A 124 -8.73 -28.70 -35.56
CA GLY A 124 -8.25 -30.00 -36.02
C GLY A 124 -8.30 -31.02 -34.89
N ALA A 125 -9.34 -31.85 -34.89
CA ALA A 125 -9.78 -32.68 -33.78
C ALA A 125 -8.93 -33.94 -33.51
N THR A 126 -8.88 -34.33 -32.24
CA THR A 126 -9.16 -35.67 -31.67
C THR A 126 -8.07 -36.20 -30.74
N SER A 127 -8.19 -35.87 -29.45
CA SER A 127 -8.10 -36.79 -28.30
C SER A 127 -8.02 -35.95 -27.02
N LEU A 128 -8.90 -36.25 -26.07
CA LEU A 128 -9.01 -35.65 -24.74
C LEU A 128 -7.63 -35.34 -24.11
N PRO A 129 -7.30 -34.07 -23.79
CA PRO A 129 -6.26 -33.78 -22.81
C PRO A 129 -6.93 -33.52 -21.46
N THR A 130 -6.59 -34.35 -20.49
CA THR A 130 -6.54 -34.03 -19.05
C THR A 130 -6.39 -32.52 -18.83
N PRO A 131 -7.15 -31.87 -17.91
CA PRO A 131 -6.95 -30.44 -17.65
C PRO A 131 -5.47 -30.22 -17.38
N ALA A 132 -4.83 -29.54 -18.32
CA ALA A 132 -3.42 -29.25 -18.27
C ALA A 132 -3.14 -28.62 -16.91
N PRO A 133 -2.11 -29.05 -16.17
CA PRO A 133 -1.71 -28.33 -14.97
C PRO A 133 -1.54 -26.88 -15.41
N TYR A 134 -2.26 -25.97 -14.75
CA TYR A 134 -2.15 -24.53 -14.95
C TYR A 134 -0.68 -24.22 -15.26
N ALA A 135 -0.40 -23.64 -16.43
CA ALA A 135 0.94 -23.21 -16.80
C ALA A 135 1.36 -22.11 -15.82
N MET A 136 1.90 -22.53 -14.67
CA MET A 136 2.34 -21.61 -13.64
C MET A 136 3.56 -20.90 -14.20
N PRO A 137 3.59 -19.56 -14.22
CA PRO A 137 4.78 -18.85 -14.65
C PRO A 137 5.95 -19.23 -13.75
N GLU A 138 7.06 -19.67 -14.34
CA GLU A 138 8.30 -19.83 -13.59
C GLU A 138 8.86 -18.43 -13.33
N PHE A 139 8.85 -18.03 -12.06
CA PHE A 139 9.39 -16.74 -11.65
C PHE A 139 10.88 -16.88 -11.38
N GLN A 140 11.68 -15.92 -11.84
CA GLN A 140 13.08 -15.84 -11.47
C GLN A 140 13.18 -15.63 -9.95
N ARG A 141 13.69 -16.62 -9.24
CA ARG A 141 13.97 -16.52 -7.81
C ARG A 141 15.31 -15.82 -7.60
N VAL A 142 15.25 -14.59 -7.10
CA VAL A 142 16.45 -13.88 -6.63
C VAL A 142 16.60 -14.14 -5.14
N THR A 143 17.71 -14.73 -4.73
CA THR A 143 18.05 -14.88 -3.31
C THR A 143 18.76 -13.61 -2.86
N ILE A 144 18.12 -12.84 -1.99
CA ILE A 144 18.71 -11.67 -1.36
C ILE A 144 19.24 -12.11 0.00
N SER A 145 20.57 -12.21 0.14
CA SER A 145 21.22 -12.36 1.44
C SER A 145 21.24 -11.01 2.15
N GLY A 146 20.78 -10.96 3.40
CA GLY A 146 20.87 -9.77 4.24
C GLY A 146 22.04 -9.86 5.20
N ASP A 147 23.10 -9.13 4.93
CA ASP A 147 24.26 -8.92 5.78
C ASP A 147 23.96 -7.83 6.82
N TYR A 148 23.34 -8.25 7.92
CA TYR A 148 23.28 -7.60 9.23
C TYR A 148 22.63 -6.19 9.33
N CYS A 149 21.59 -6.12 10.17
CA CYS A 149 21.04 -4.92 10.81
C CYS A 149 20.79 -3.71 9.90
N ALA A 150 19.57 -3.57 9.39
CA ALA A 150 19.04 -2.36 8.74
C ALA A 150 18.98 -1.14 9.69
N GLY A 151 20.12 -0.70 10.23
CA GLY A 151 20.23 0.37 11.21
C GLY A 151 19.73 0.04 12.63
N ILE A 152 19.35 -1.21 12.90
CA ILE A 152 18.80 -1.65 14.20
C ILE A 152 19.90 -2.31 15.04
N THR A 153 19.98 -1.96 16.33
CA THR A 153 21.01 -2.52 17.23
C THR A 153 20.71 -3.98 17.57
N LEU A 154 21.75 -4.76 17.94
CA LEU A 154 21.56 -6.15 18.36
C LEU A 154 20.61 -6.27 19.56
N GLU A 155 20.68 -5.32 20.50
CA GLU A 155 19.83 -5.29 21.70
C GLU A 155 18.34 -5.15 21.32
N ASP A 156 18.03 -4.28 20.36
CA ASP A 156 16.65 -4.11 19.89
C ASP A 156 16.11 -5.38 19.24
N TYR A 157 16.95 -6.12 18.49
CA TYR A 157 16.57 -7.43 17.95
C TYR A 157 16.28 -8.44 19.06
N GLU A 158 17.10 -8.50 20.10
CA GLU A 158 16.86 -9.39 21.23
C GLU A 158 15.56 -9.05 21.94
N GLN A 159 15.31 -7.77 22.20
CA GLN A 159 14.10 -7.32 22.86
C GLN A 159 12.85 -7.57 22.00
N ALA A 160 12.95 -7.34 20.69
CA ALA A 160 11.89 -7.67 19.73
C ALA A 160 11.63 -9.18 19.70
N ALA A 161 12.66 -10.02 19.68
CA ALA A 161 12.52 -11.47 19.69
C ALA A 161 11.86 -11.98 20.99
N LYS A 162 12.30 -11.47 22.16
CA LYS A 162 11.72 -11.80 23.48
C LYS A 162 10.25 -11.40 23.55
N SER A 163 9.90 -10.21 23.08
CA SER A 163 8.52 -9.72 23.09
C SER A 163 7.62 -10.47 22.11
N LEU A 164 8.11 -10.78 20.90
CA LEU A 164 7.41 -11.61 19.93
C LEU A 164 7.12 -13.01 20.47
N ALA A 165 8.10 -13.66 21.11
CA ALA A 165 7.92 -14.97 21.72
C ALA A 165 6.79 -14.95 22.77
N LYS A 166 6.76 -13.95 23.65
CA LYS A 166 5.69 -13.77 24.65
C LYS A 166 4.32 -13.57 23.99
N ALA A 167 4.25 -12.71 22.98
CA ALA A 167 3.01 -12.44 22.24
C ALA A 167 2.46 -13.70 21.56
N LEU A 168 3.34 -14.50 20.96
CA LEU A 168 2.99 -15.76 20.32
C LEU A 168 2.50 -16.82 21.33
N MET A 169 3.13 -16.91 22.51
CA MET A 169 2.65 -17.79 23.59
C MET A 169 1.24 -17.41 24.07
N ILE A 170 0.98 -16.11 24.23
CA ILE A 170 -0.35 -15.59 24.57
C ILE A 170 -1.35 -15.97 23.47
N ARG A 171 -0.99 -15.71 22.20
CA ARG A 171 -1.85 -16.03 21.05
C ARG A 171 -2.16 -17.52 20.98
N GLU A 172 -1.20 -18.39 21.24
CA GLU A 172 -1.41 -19.84 21.26
C GLU A 172 -2.37 -20.25 22.37
N LYS A 173 -2.19 -19.73 23.59
CA LYS A 173 -3.09 -19.98 24.73
C LYS A 173 -4.53 -19.59 24.41
N TYR A 174 -4.75 -18.37 23.92
CA TYR A 174 -6.10 -17.89 23.64
C TYR A 174 -6.71 -18.52 22.38
N ALA A 175 -5.90 -18.92 21.39
CA ALA A 175 -6.40 -19.69 20.27
C ALA A 175 -6.98 -21.03 20.74
N ARG A 176 -6.30 -21.74 21.65
CA ARG A 176 -6.84 -22.97 22.25
C ARG A 176 -8.16 -22.74 23.00
N LEU A 177 -8.25 -21.67 23.79
CA LEU A 177 -9.47 -21.32 24.52
C LEU A 177 -10.64 -20.95 23.60
N ALA A 178 -10.35 -20.32 22.46
CA ALA A 178 -11.35 -19.94 21.46
C ALA A 178 -11.65 -21.07 20.45
N TYR A 179 -11.11 -22.28 20.63
CA TYR A 179 -11.20 -23.37 19.65
C TYR A 179 -10.67 -23.00 18.25
N HIS A 180 -9.74 -22.05 18.19
CA HIS A 180 -9.05 -21.66 16.97
C HIS A 180 -7.78 -22.48 16.78
N ARG A 181 -7.47 -22.80 15.53
CA ARG A 181 -6.27 -23.54 15.18
C ARG A 181 -5.06 -22.60 15.15
N PHE A 182 -4.05 -22.87 15.98
CA PHE A 182 -2.78 -22.15 15.96
C PHE A 182 -1.83 -22.73 14.89
N PRO A 183 -1.03 -21.90 14.18
CA PRO A 183 -0.13 -22.39 13.13
C PRO A 183 0.90 -23.42 13.64
N ARG A 184 0.91 -24.60 13.00
CA ARG A 184 1.76 -25.74 13.41
C ARG A 184 3.26 -25.43 13.34
N ILE A 185 3.68 -24.66 12.34
CA ILE A 185 5.08 -24.28 12.17
C ILE A 185 5.52 -23.44 13.37
N THR A 186 4.75 -22.39 13.68
CA THR A 186 5.06 -21.50 14.81
C THR A 186 5.06 -22.25 16.15
N SER A 187 4.14 -23.18 16.38
CA SER A 187 4.11 -23.97 17.62
C SER A 187 5.34 -24.86 17.81
N GLN A 188 6.00 -25.32 16.73
CA GLN A 188 7.20 -26.14 16.84
C GLN A 188 8.39 -25.36 17.43
N TYR A 189 8.43 -24.05 17.18
CA TYR A 189 9.49 -23.16 17.66
C TYR A 189 9.14 -22.45 18.97
N LEU A 190 7.86 -22.45 19.35
CA LEU A 190 7.43 -22.05 20.70
C LEU A 190 7.76 -23.20 21.66
N GLY A 191 9.01 -23.23 22.12
CA GLY A 191 9.43 -24.16 23.15
C GLY A 191 8.45 -24.09 24.33
N HIS A 192 7.85 -25.23 24.68
CA HIS A 192 7.12 -25.32 25.94
C HIS A 192 8.15 -25.04 27.03
N PRO A 193 7.97 -24.01 27.88
CA PRO A 193 8.72 -23.96 29.10
C PRO A 193 8.36 -25.23 29.85
N ARG A 194 9.29 -26.18 29.90
CA ARG A 194 9.22 -27.30 30.82
C ARG A 194 9.09 -26.64 32.19
N ALA A 195 8.01 -26.91 32.90
CA ALA A 195 7.66 -26.27 34.16
C ALA A 195 8.57 -26.73 35.32
N ASP A 196 9.89 -26.70 35.13
CA ASP A 196 10.89 -27.26 36.07
C ASP A 196 11.88 -26.21 36.61
N THR A 197 11.61 -24.91 36.48
CA THR A 197 12.36 -23.88 37.22
C THR A 197 11.43 -22.82 37.79
N ALA A 198 10.54 -23.25 38.68
CA ALA A 198 10.01 -22.35 39.70
C ALA A 198 11.01 -22.33 40.87
N PRO A 199 11.54 -21.16 41.28
CA PRO A 199 12.23 -21.05 42.56
C PRO A 199 11.24 -21.32 43.72
N PRO A 200 11.73 -21.86 44.86
CA PRO A 200 10.86 -22.30 45.96
C PRO A 200 10.10 -21.13 46.59
N GLU A 201 8.78 -21.34 46.71
CA GLU A 201 7.83 -20.57 47.51
C GLU A 201 8.32 -20.35 48.96
N GLU A 202 8.26 -19.10 49.42
CA GLU A 202 8.23 -18.74 50.84
C GLU A 202 6.81 -18.28 51.24
N GLY A 203 6.08 -19.14 51.96
CA GLY A 203 5.34 -18.75 53.17
C GLY A 203 3.85 -18.35 53.12
N LEU A 204 2.96 -19.36 53.22
CA LEU A 204 1.79 -19.55 54.15
C LEU A 204 0.77 -18.41 54.47
N PRO A 205 -0.45 -18.68 55.04
CA PRO A 205 -1.14 -19.96 55.30
C PRO A 205 -2.64 -20.03 54.91
N GLY A 206 -3.11 -21.28 54.71
CA GLY A 206 -4.35 -21.79 55.33
C GLY A 206 -5.71 -21.43 54.71
N GLY A 207 -6.19 -22.27 53.79
CA GLY A 207 -7.61 -22.34 53.42
C GLY A 207 -8.04 -23.79 53.23
N HIS A 208 -8.85 -24.32 54.15
CA HIS A 208 -9.43 -25.66 54.09
C HIS A 208 -10.39 -25.79 52.89
N PRO A 209 -10.47 -26.95 52.21
CA PRO A 209 -11.45 -27.14 51.15
C PRO A 209 -12.83 -27.48 51.74
N LEU A 210 -13.85 -26.70 51.38
CA LEU A 210 -15.24 -27.13 51.50
C LEU A 210 -15.55 -28.12 50.36
N ARG A 211 -15.83 -29.35 50.76
CA ARG A 211 -16.26 -30.47 49.93
C ARG A 211 -17.73 -30.25 49.54
N VAL A 212 -18.03 -30.28 48.24
CA VAL A 212 -19.39 -30.54 47.72
C VAL A 212 -19.45 -32.02 47.33
#